data_AF-A0A7Y4G3C5-F1
#
_entry.id   AF-A0A7Y4G3C5-F1
#
_cell.length_a   1.000
_cell.length_b   1.000
_cell.length_c   1.000
_cell.angle_alpha   90.00
_cell.angle_beta   90.00
_cell.angle_gamma   90.00
#
_symmetry.space_group_name_H-M   'P 1'
#
loop_
_entity.id
_entity.type
_entity.pdbx_description
1 polymer ?
#
loop_
_entity_poly.entity_id
_entity_poly.type
_entity_poly.pdbx_seq_one_letter_code
_entity_poly.pdbx_strand_id
1 'polypeptide(L)'
;MRLPLDGLWQISPLTDLSIPQDDITFPAPLSSKLPDSLSESEIAEQEWHLMHDIEVDDAMLACPFVELVMAGVDYFAEVRLNGVAVFDCDGSQVEYRKDIRPYMQSGRNRFEILFLEEEESLLLEEDMDESVSSSAVAKSDSRIGIWQAPYLQFVRHVKLEQVVTEQIWHYGGGCEFKVDVIYQTLKPGLISASIKFNGMTLVMPIDVRAEHTGVVFQVEAPIIFDIENPNPKHLYSLEVVLDGQEESSFVALNPASCVSNFLRS
;
A
#
# COMPACT_ATOMS: atom_id res chain seq x y z
N MET A 1 0.43 -13.04 -7.88
CA MET A 1 -0.82 -12.84 -8.67
C MET A 1 -1.57 -11.73 -7.99
N ARG A 2 -2.05 -10.74 -8.74
CA ARG A 2 -2.83 -9.63 -8.20
C ARG A 2 -4.30 -9.82 -8.58
N LEU A 3 -5.20 -9.79 -7.59
CA LEU A 3 -6.64 -9.79 -7.80
C LEU A 3 -7.18 -8.42 -7.37
N PRO A 4 -7.58 -7.54 -8.30
CA PRO A 4 -8.23 -6.30 -7.90
C PRO A 4 -9.59 -6.60 -7.27
N LEU A 5 -9.96 -5.81 -6.28
CA LEU A 5 -11.29 -5.75 -5.68
C LEU A 5 -12.05 -4.54 -6.23
N ASP A 6 -11.95 -4.33 -7.55
CA ASP A 6 -12.53 -3.22 -8.32
C ASP A 6 -13.93 -3.52 -8.87
N GLY A 7 -14.51 -4.64 -8.45
CA GLY A 7 -15.90 -4.99 -8.72
C GLY A 7 -16.90 -4.12 -7.97
N LEU A 8 -18.19 -4.50 -8.05
CA LEU A 8 -19.25 -3.78 -7.35
C LEU A 8 -19.18 -4.01 -5.83
N TRP A 9 -19.13 -2.92 -5.08
CA TRP A 9 -19.29 -2.89 -3.63
C TRP A 9 -20.68 -2.32 -3.31
N GLN A 10 -21.45 -3.04 -2.51
CA GLN A 10 -22.73 -2.54 -2.03
C GLN A 10 -22.47 -1.51 -0.93
N ILE A 11 -22.92 -0.26 -1.12
CA ILE A 11 -22.89 0.79 -0.09
C ILE A 11 -24.22 0.79 0.66
N SER A 12 -24.15 0.80 1.99
CA SER A 12 -25.32 0.86 2.88
C SER A 12 -25.10 1.88 4.00
N PRO A 13 -26.08 2.74 4.31
CA PRO A 13 -26.02 3.55 5.52
C PRO A 13 -26.16 2.67 6.77
N LEU A 14 -25.45 3.02 7.84
CA LEU A 14 -25.59 2.39 9.15
C LEU A 14 -26.43 3.23 10.13
N THR A 15 -26.48 4.55 9.93
CA THR A 15 -27.20 5.49 10.81
C THR A 15 -28.60 5.82 10.27
N ASP A 16 -28.72 6.55 9.15
CA ASP A 16 -30.00 6.81 8.47
C ASP A 16 -30.33 5.73 7.43
N LEU A 17 -31.05 4.70 7.87
CA LEU A 17 -31.47 3.59 7.03
C LEU A 17 -32.54 3.96 5.97
N SER A 18 -33.00 5.21 5.93
CA SER A 18 -33.89 5.69 4.87
C SER A 18 -33.15 6.01 3.57
N ILE A 19 -31.83 6.24 3.65
CA ILE A 19 -30.98 6.45 2.48
C ILE A 19 -30.90 5.12 1.70
N PRO A 20 -31.14 5.13 0.37
CA PRO A 20 -31.10 3.91 -0.43
C PRO A 20 -29.69 3.33 -0.50
N GLN A 21 -29.62 2.00 -0.58
CA GLN A 21 -28.40 1.29 -0.94
C GLN A 21 -28.15 1.40 -2.45
N ASP A 22 -26.88 1.37 -2.85
CA ASP A 22 -26.47 1.33 -4.25
C ASP A 22 -25.15 0.55 -4.39
N ASP A 23 -24.64 0.42 -5.60
CA ASP A 23 -23.36 -0.23 -5.91
C ASP A 23 -22.32 0.81 -6.37
N ILE A 24 -21.15 0.78 -5.73
CA ILE A 24 -19.99 1.62 -6.04
C ILE A 24 -18.81 0.77 -6.53
N THR A 25 -17.98 1.37 -7.37
CA THR A 25 -16.68 0.82 -7.80
C THR A 25 -15.60 1.84 -7.48
N PHE A 26 -14.39 1.38 -7.20
CA PHE A 26 -13.26 2.26 -6.89
C PHE A 26 -12.34 2.45 -8.10
N PRO A 27 -11.70 3.63 -8.24
CA PRO A 27 -11.71 4.76 -7.31
C PRO A 27 -12.95 5.65 -7.41
N ALA A 28 -13.52 6.06 -6.27
CA ALA A 28 -14.69 6.94 -6.23
C ALA A 28 -14.96 7.52 -4.83
N PRO A 29 -15.59 8.71 -4.74
CA PRO A 29 -16.24 9.19 -3.53
C PRO A 29 -17.57 8.48 -3.32
N LEU A 30 -18.00 8.33 -2.05
CA LEU A 30 -19.32 7.75 -1.74
C LEU A 30 -20.46 8.57 -2.37
N SER A 31 -20.34 9.90 -2.36
CA SER A 31 -21.34 10.81 -2.93
C SER A 31 -21.64 10.57 -4.42
N SER A 32 -20.78 9.88 -5.17
CA SER A 32 -21.04 9.53 -6.57
C SER A 32 -22.19 8.53 -6.79
N LYS A 33 -22.63 7.84 -5.73
CA LYS A 33 -23.69 6.82 -5.76
C LYS A 33 -24.83 7.09 -4.78
N LEU A 34 -24.76 8.21 -4.08
CA LEU A 34 -25.78 8.61 -3.11
C LEU A 34 -26.73 9.63 -3.74
N PRO A 35 -27.95 9.81 -3.18
CA PRO A 35 -28.88 10.81 -3.69
C PRO A 35 -28.27 12.22 -3.71
N ASP A 36 -28.43 12.93 -4.84
CA ASP A 36 -27.94 14.32 -5.03
C ASP A 36 -28.48 15.32 -3.99
N SER A 37 -29.51 14.95 -3.24
CA SER A 37 -30.07 15.76 -2.16
C SER A 37 -29.18 15.80 -0.91
N LEU A 38 -28.27 14.84 -0.73
CA LEU A 38 -27.36 14.79 0.40
C LEU A 38 -26.12 15.64 0.12
N SER A 39 -25.79 16.53 1.05
CA SER A 39 -24.53 17.26 1.05
C SER A 39 -23.38 16.39 1.56
N GLU A 40 -22.14 16.76 1.22
CA GLU A 40 -20.94 16.05 1.73
C GLU A 40 -20.83 16.09 3.26
N SER A 41 -21.35 17.14 3.90
CA SER A 41 -21.41 17.23 5.37
C SER A 41 -22.38 16.20 5.94
N GLU A 42 -23.58 16.09 5.36
CA GLU A 42 -24.57 15.08 5.79
C GLU A 42 -24.02 13.67 5.56
N ILE A 43 -23.33 13.43 4.44
CA ILE A 43 -22.67 12.14 4.17
C ILE A 43 -21.60 11.82 5.21
N ALA A 44 -20.84 12.81 5.67
CA ALA A 44 -19.79 12.64 6.67
C ALA A 44 -20.31 12.46 8.12
N GLU A 45 -21.54 12.87 8.40
CA GLU A 45 -22.25 12.60 9.67
C GLU A 45 -22.90 11.21 9.69
N GLN A 46 -22.92 10.51 8.54
CA GLN A 46 -23.41 9.14 8.44
C GLN A 46 -22.27 8.14 8.57
N GLU A 47 -22.56 7.01 9.20
CA GLU A 47 -21.70 5.82 9.12
C GLU A 47 -22.10 4.97 7.91
N TRP A 48 -21.11 4.38 7.25
CA TRP A 48 -21.31 3.62 6.01
C TRP A 48 -20.71 2.24 6.12
N HIS A 49 -21.42 1.27 5.56
CA HIS A 49 -20.95 -0.10 5.41
C HIS A 49 -20.88 -0.45 3.93
N LEU A 50 -19.68 -0.77 3.47
CA LEU A 50 -19.42 -1.23 2.12
C LEU A 50 -19.11 -2.72 2.14
N MET A 51 -19.77 -3.48 1.28
CA MET A 51 -19.65 -4.95 1.24
C MET A 51 -19.30 -5.46 -0.16
N HIS A 52 -18.34 -6.36 -0.23
CA HIS A 52 -17.96 -7.04 -1.48
C HIS A 52 -17.64 -8.51 -1.23
N ASP A 53 -18.19 -9.39 -2.06
CA ASP A 53 -17.98 -10.83 -1.95
C ASP A 53 -17.13 -11.34 -3.11
N ILE A 54 -16.16 -12.19 -2.83
CA ILE A 54 -15.39 -12.93 -3.83
C ILE A 54 -15.50 -14.44 -3.59
N GLU A 55 -15.35 -15.23 -4.64
CA GLU A 55 -15.16 -16.68 -4.53
C GLU A 55 -13.66 -16.99 -4.45
N VAL A 56 -13.28 -17.73 -3.41
CA VAL A 56 -11.91 -18.18 -3.17
C VAL A 56 -11.80 -19.66 -3.47
N ASP A 57 -10.92 -20.03 -4.39
CA ASP A 57 -10.66 -21.41 -4.77
C ASP A 57 -9.45 -22.02 -4.04
N ASP A 58 -9.25 -23.33 -4.24
CA ASP A 58 -8.12 -24.06 -3.66
C ASP A 58 -6.76 -23.52 -4.12
N ALA A 59 -6.68 -22.94 -5.33
CA ALA A 59 -5.42 -22.41 -5.87
C ALA A 59 -5.02 -21.10 -5.16
N MET A 60 -5.99 -20.27 -4.78
CA MET A 60 -5.82 -19.10 -3.95
C MET A 60 -5.42 -19.50 -2.53
N LEU A 61 -6.13 -20.46 -1.91
CA LEU A 61 -5.80 -20.98 -0.59
C LEU A 61 -4.44 -21.71 -0.52
N ALA A 62 -3.96 -22.26 -1.64
CA ALA A 62 -2.63 -22.87 -1.69
C ALA A 62 -1.48 -21.85 -1.56
N CYS A 63 -1.75 -20.55 -1.73
CA CYS A 63 -0.76 -19.50 -1.50
C CYS A 63 -0.49 -19.37 0.01
N PRO A 64 0.78 -19.45 0.45
CA PRO A 64 1.15 -19.35 1.86
C PRO A 64 0.91 -17.96 2.45
N PHE A 65 0.88 -16.92 1.61
CA PHE A 65 0.71 -15.53 2.03
C PHE A 65 -0.19 -14.81 1.03
N VAL A 66 -1.15 -14.05 1.56
CA VAL A 66 -2.08 -13.24 0.78
C VAL A 66 -2.21 -11.90 1.47
N GLU A 67 -1.73 -10.85 0.84
CA GLU A 67 -1.78 -9.51 1.39
C GLU A 67 -3.03 -8.80 0.86
N LEU A 68 -3.84 -8.23 1.76
CA LEU A 68 -4.81 -7.20 1.39
C LEU A 68 -4.08 -5.87 1.38
N VAL A 69 -4.21 -5.15 0.27
CA VAL A 69 -3.61 -3.82 0.10
C VAL A 69 -4.71 -2.80 -0.17
N MET A 70 -4.71 -1.74 0.63
CA MET A 70 -5.63 -0.61 0.53
C MET A 70 -4.87 0.71 0.60
N ALA A 71 -5.19 1.65 -0.28
CA ALA A 71 -4.55 2.95 -0.35
C ALA A 71 -5.54 4.04 -0.76
N GLY A 72 -5.19 5.29 -0.47
CA GLY A 72 -6.01 6.45 -0.82
C GLY A 72 -7.40 6.42 -0.17
N VAL A 73 -7.48 6.01 1.10
CA VAL A 73 -8.72 6.06 1.88
C VAL A 73 -8.79 7.41 2.59
N ASP A 74 -9.77 8.25 2.24
CA ASP A 74 -9.90 9.61 2.78
C ASP A 74 -11.04 9.71 3.81
N TYR A 75 -10.94 8.92 4.87
CA TYR A 75 -11.74 8.99 6.11
C TYR A 75 -11.24 7.89 7.05
N PHE A 76 -11.64 7.90 8.33
CA PHE A 76 -11.41 6.74 9.20
C PHE A 76 -12.20 5.54 8.67
N ALA A 77 -11.55 4.39 8.47
CA ALA A 77 -12.25 3.20 8.02
C ALA A 77 -11.73 1.91 8.68
N GLU A 78 -12.63 1.10 9.22
CA GLU A 78 -12.30 -0.25 9.68
C GLU A 78 -12.49 -1.25 8.54
N VAL A 79 -11.49 -2.10 8.30
CA VAL A 79 -11.51 -3.11 7.23
C VAL A 79 -11.66 -4.51 7.83
N ARG A 80 -12.67 -5.25 7.38
CA ARG A 80 -12.96 -6.61 7.84
C ARG A 80 -12.95 -7.63 6.70
N LEU A 81 -12.63 -8.87 7.06
CA LEU A 81 -12.76 -10.06 6.21
C LEU A 81 -13.51 -11.14 6.98
N ASN A 82 -14.63 -11.60 6.42
CA ASN A 82 -15.51 -12.61 7.03
C ASN A 82 -15.92 -12.23 8.46
N GLY A 83 -16.20 -10.94 8.70
CA GLY A 83 -16.55 -10.39 10.01
C GLY A 83 -15.38 -10.22 10.99
N VAL A 84 -14.14 -10.54 10.61
CA VAL A 84 -12.94 -10.33 11.44
C VAL A 84 -12.29 -9.01 11.06
N ALA A 85 -12.09 -8.10 12.02
CA ALA A 85 -11.34 -6.87 11.85
C ALA A 85 -9.86 -7.15 11.53
N VAL A 86 -9.36 -6.56 10.46
CA VAL A 86 -8.02 -6.87 9.92
C VAL A 86 -7.04 -5.72 10.13
N PHE A 87 -7.46 -4.48 9.85
CA PHE A 87 -6.76 -3.23 10.16
C PHE A 87 -7.70 -2.03 9.98
N ASP A 88 -7.26 -0.86 10.47
CA ASP A 88 -7.92 0.42 10.32
C ASP A 88 -7.12 1.34 9.39
N CYS A 89 -7.83 2.13 8.59
CA CYS A 89 -7.31 3.21 7.78
C CYS A 89 -7.53 4.52 8.55
N ASP A 90 -6.51 5.01 9.23
CA ASP A 90 -6.53 6.19 10.13
C ASP A 90 -5.81 7.43 9.55
N GLY A 91 -5.38 7.37 8.29
CA GLY A 91 -4.57 8.42 7.65
C GLY A 91 -3.10 8.49 8.08
N SER A 92 -2.61 7.53 8.91
CA SER A 92 -1.20 7.44 9.29
C SER A 92 -0.30 6.87 8.19
N GLN A 93 -0.87 6.13 7.22
CA GLN A 93 -0.13 5.47 6.13
C GLN A 93 -0.74 5.80 4.77
N VAL A 94 0.11 5.89 3.74
CA VAL A 94 -0.33 6.11 2.35
C VAL A 94 -1.01 4.85 1.80
N GLU A 95 -0.52 3.70 2.25
CA GLU A 95 -0.97 2.37 1.86
C GLU A 95 -0.90 1.44 3.07
N TYR A 96 -2.00 0.76 3.33
CA TYR A 96 -2.17 -0.22 4.40
C TYR A 96 -2.06 -1.61 3.82
N ARG A 97 -1.30 -2.48 4.50
CA ARG A 97 -1.02 -3.85 4.08
C ARG A 97 -1.17 -4.81 5.23
N LYS A 98 -1.80 -5.96 4.97
CA LYS A 98 -1.97 -7.00 5.99
C LYS A 98 -2.04 -8.39 5.39
N ASP A 99 -1.37 -9.36 6.04
CA ASP A 99 -1.58 -10.77 5.72
C ASP A 99 -2.98 -11.19 6.13
N ILE A 100 -3.81 -11.49 5.13
CA ILE A 100 -5.18 -11.94 5.32
C ILE A 100 -5.34 -13.44 5.13
N ARG A 101 -4.29 -14.16 4.71
CA ARG A 101 -4.37 -15.60 4.44
C ARG A 101 -4.98 -16.39 5.60
N PRO A 102 -4.70 -16.10 6.89
CA PRO A 102 -5.30 -16.81 8.02
C PRO A 102 -6.83 -16.66 8.13
N TYR A 103 -7.42 -15.60 7.58
CA TYR A 103 -8.85 -15.28 7.70
C TYR A 103 -9.66 -15.72 6.47
N MET A 104 -8.99 -16.17 5.40
CA MET A 104 -9.63 -16.66 4.18
C MET A 104 -10.20 -18.07 4.35
N GLN A 105 -11.38 -18.30 3.77
CA GLN A 105 -12.03 -19.61 3.70
C GLN A 105 -12.24 -20.08 2.26
N SER A 106 -12.60 -21.35 2.06
CA SER A 106 -12.99 -21.86 0.74
C SER A 106 -14.37 -21.35 0.34
N GLY A 107 -14.55 -20.99 -0.92
CA GLY A 107 -15.79 -20.43 -1.45
C GLY A 107 -15.93 -18.94 -1.12
N ARG A 108 -17.14 -18.51 -0.78
CA ARG A 108 -17.46 -17.10 -0.54
C ARG A 108 -16.66 -16.50 0.62
N ASN A 109 -15.95 -15.41 0.33
CA ASN A 109 -15.30 -14.55 1.30
C ASN A 109 -15.85 -13.14 1.17
N ARG A 110 -16.19 -12.54 2.31
CA ARG A 110 -16.80 -11.21 2.38
C ARG A 110 -15.81 -10.18 2.89
N PHE A 111 -15.56 -9.18 2.09
CA PHE A 111 -14.82 -7.98 2.46
C PHE A 111 -15.81 -6.90 2.88
N GLU A 112 -15.49 -6.22 3.96
CA GLU A 112 -16.31 -5.15 4.53
C GLU A 112 -15.41 -3.95 4.84
N ILE A 113 -15.88 -2.75 4.50
CA ILE A 113 -15.23 -1.49 4.86
C ILE A 113 -16.28 -0.66 5.58
N LEU A 114 -15.99 -0.30 6.83
CA LEU A 114 -16.88 0.51 7.65
C LEU A 114 -16.26 1.90 7.77
N PHE A 115 -16.92 2.91 7.21
CA PHE A 115 -16.61 4.31 7.51
C PHE A 115 -17.39 4.70 8.76
N LEU A 116 -16.69 4.90 9.86
CA LEU A 116 -17.24 5.15 11.18
C LEU A 116 -16.81 6.53 11.66
N GLU A 117 -17.57 7.12 12.57
CA GLU A 117 -17.07 8.28 13.31
C GLU A 117 -15.77 7.87 14.02
N GLU A 118 -14.71 8.67 13.85
CA GLU A 118 -13.46 8.43 14.56
C GLU A 118 -13.76 8.61 16.06
N GLU A 119 -13.81 7.51 16.82
CA GLU A 119 -13.93 7.60 18.27
C GLU A 119 -12.76 8.43 18.77
N GLU A 120 -13.02 9.67 19.23
CA GLU A 120 -12.01 10.49 19.90
C GLU A 120 -11.37 9.60 20.96
N SER A 121 -10.10 9.23 20.72
CA SER A 121 -9.32 8.42 21.63
C SER A 121 -9.53 9.01 23.02
N LEU A 122 -10.24 8.28 23.89
CA LEU A 122 -10.56 8.72 25.25
C LEU A 122 -9.31 9.39 25.80
N LEU A 123 -9.39 10.70 26.02
CA LEU A 123 -8.32 11.54 26.55
C LEU A 123 -7.82 10.92 27.85
N LEU A 124 -6.85 10.02 27.75
CA LEU A 124 -5.95 9.67 28.83
C LEU A 124 -4.88 10.75 28.81
N GLU A 125 -5.29 11.95 29.22
CA GLU A 125 -4.37 12.89 29.84
C GLU A 125 -3.72 12.17 31.01
N GLU A 126 -2.46 11.74 30.84
CA GLU A 126 -1.41 11.78 31.86
C GLU A 126 -0.11 11.22 31.24
N ASP A 127 0.82 12.15 30.94
CA ASP A 127 2.28 11.94 30.86
C ASP A 127 2.87 11.16 29.68
N MET A 128 2.59 11.55 28.42
CA MET A 128 3.44 11.18 27.29
C MET A 128 3.87 12.42 26.50
N ASP A 129 5.18 12.71 26.52
CA ASP A 129 5.83 13.79 25.81
C ASP A 129 5.31 13.92 24.37
N GLU A 130 4.70 15.07 24.07
CA GLU A 130 4.30 15.51 22.73
C GLU A 130 5.52 15.61 21.81
N SER A 131 5.96 14.49 21.24
CA SER A 131 6.95 14.46 20.16
C SER A 131 6.85 13.22 19.30
N VAL A 132 5.64 12.86 18.86
CA VAL A 132 5.46 12.07 17.65
C VAL A 132 4.40 12.75 16.81
N SER A 133 4.81 13.78 16.08
CA SER A 133 4.06 14.24 14.93
C SER A 133 4.06 13.10 13.90
N SER A 134 3.11 12.17 13.98
CA SER A 134 2.76 11.38 12.80
C SER A 134 2.28 12.41 11.78
N SER A 135 3.10 12.69 10.77
CA SER A 135 2.68 13.55 9.67
C SER A 135 1.52 12.85 8.98
N ALA A 136 0.28 13.26 9.29
CA ALA A 136 -0.92 12.75 8.63
C ALA A 136 -0.71 12.81 7.12
N VAL A 137 -0.99 11.70 6.44
CA VAL A 137 -0.84 11.63 5.00
C VAL A 137 -1.78 12.65 4.36
N ALA A 138 -1.30 13.32 3.31
CA ALA A 138 -2.11 14.30 2.60
C ALA A 138 -3.32 13.60 1.97
N LYS A 139 -4.52 14.07 2.31
CA LYS A 139 -5.77 13.59 1.71
C LYS A 139 -5.77 13.80 0.20
N SER A 140 -6.33 12.86 -0.54
CA SER A 140 -6.45 12.96 -2.00
C SER A 140 -7.60 13.88 -2.41
N ASP A 141 -8.69 13.89 -1.63
CA ASP A 141 -9.91 14.66 -1.79
C ASP A 141 -10.49 15.00 -0.41
N SER A 142 -11.40 15.96 -0.34
CA SER A 142 -12.08 16.32 0.90
C SER A 142 -13.26 15.41 1.25
N ARG A 143 -13.76 14.66 0.27
CA ARG A 143 -14.94 13.77 0.40
C ARG A 143 -14.53 12.39 0.89
N ILE A 144 -15.46 11.69 1.56
CA ILE A 144 -15.28 10.29 1.92
C ILE A 144 -15.18 9.45 0.65
N GLY A 145 -14.10 8.68 0.53
CA GLY A 145 -13.87 7.88 -0.66
C GLY A 145 -12.64 6.99 -0.57
N ILE A 146 -12.52 6.13 -1.57
CA ILE A 146 -11.34 5.31 -1.81
C ILE A 146 -10.83 5.64 -3.21
N TRP A 147 -9.60 6.13 -3.28
CA TRP A 147 -9.00 6.70 -4.48
C TRP A 147 -8.01 5.78 -5.18
N GLN A 148 -7.80 4.59 -4.63
CA GLN A 148 -7.10 3.49 -5.28
C GLN A 148 -7.87 2.19 -5.07
N ALA A 149 -8.12 1.44 -6.13
CA ALA A 149 -8.84 0.18 -6.03
C ALA A 149 -8.09 -0.78 -5.09
N PRO A 150 -8.75 -1.28 -4.01
CA PRO A 150 -8.18 -2.31 -3.16
C PRO A 150 -7.82 -3.55 -3.96
N TYR A 151 -6.84 -4.32 -3.51
CA TYR A 151 -6.48 -5.56 -4.19
C TYR A 151 -5.86 -6.58 -3.24
N LEU A 152 -5.89 -7.84 -3.68
CA LEU A 152 -5.20 -8.94 -3.03
C LEU A 152 -3.92 -9.29 -3.78
N GLN A 153 -2.81 -9.40 -3.04
CA GLN A 153 -1.53 -9.86 -3.54
C GLN A 153 -1.25 -11.28 -3.05
N PHE A 154 -1.36 -12.24 -3.97
CA PHE A 154 -1.05 -13.65 -3.70
C PHE A 154 0.43 -13.92 -3.95
N VAL A 155 1.13 -14.37 -2.90
CA VAL A 155 2.55 -14.70 -2.90
C VAL A 155 2.73 -16.20 -2.71
N ARG A 156 3.56 -16.84 -3.56
CA ARG A 156 3.63 -18.30 -3.64
C ARG A 156 4.87 -18.87 -2.95
N HIS A 157 5.99 -18.17 -3.04
CA HIS A 157 7.31 -18.67 -2.71
C HIS A 157 8.06 -17.71 -1.79
N VAL A 158 8.07 -16.41 -2.09
CA VAL A 158 8.96 -15.44 -1.43
C VAL A 158 8.22 -14.13 -1.15
N LYS A 159 8.07 -13.78 0.13
CA LYS A 159 7.51 -12.50 0.57
C LYS A 159 8.58 -11.42 0.52
N LEU A 160 8.27 -10.29 -0.11
CA LEU A 160 9.11 -9.11 -0.08
C LEU A 160 8.87 -8.38 1.24
N GLU A 161 9.89 -8.30 2.08
CA GLU A 161 9.79 -7.57 3.37
C GLU A 161 10.18 -6.12 3.17
N GLN A 162 11.30 -5.89 2.48
CA GLN A 162 11.91 -4.57 2.41
C GLN A 162 12.67 -4.38 1.11
N VAL A 163 12.72 -3.14 0.63
CA VAL A 163 13.70 -2.70 -0.35
C VAL A 163 14.46 -1.52 0.24
N VAL A 164 15.78 -1.66 0.29
CA VAL A 164 16.72 -0.66 0.80
C VAL A 164 17.58 -0.15 -0.34
N THR A 165 17.78 1.16 -0.38
CA THR A 165 18.66 1.78 -1.37
C THR A 165 19.80 2.52 -0.71
N GLU A 166 21.02 2.39 -1.24
CA GLU A 166 22.21 3.11 -0.77
C GLU A 166 22.88 3.85 -1.93
N GLN A 167 23.40 5.05 -1.65
CA GLN A 167 24.14 5.87 -2.62
C GLN A 167 25.61 5.96 -2.18
N ILE A 168 26.53 5.58 -3.06
CA ILE A 168 27.98 5.62 -2.80
C ILE A 168 28.62 6.55 -3.84
N TRP A 169 29.05 7.72 -3.38
CA TRP A 169 29.59 8.78 -4.24
C TRP A 169 31.10 8.70 -4.35
N HIS A 170 31.61 8.79 -5.58
CA HIS A 170 33.05 8.76 -5.87
C HIS A 170 33.61 10.15 -6.10
N TYR A 171 34.88 10.37 -5.76
CA TYR A 171 35.57 11.64 -5.98
C TYR A 171 35.58 12.11 -7.44
N GLY A 172 35.39 11.19 -8.40
CA GLY A 172 35.31 11.48 -9.84
C GLY A 172 33.95 11.98 -10.33
N GLY A 173 32.95 12.13 -9.46
CA GLY A 173 31.62 12.63 -9.80
C GLY A 173 30.58 11.57 -10.15
N GLY A 174 30.98 10.30 -10.24
CA GLY A 174 30.06 9.16 -10.41
C GLY A 174 29.41 8.71 -9.09
N CYS A 175 28.32 7.97 -9.21
CA CYS A 175 27.57 7.39 -8.09
C CYS A 175 27.29 5.90 -8.34
N GLU A 176 27.55 5.07 -7.34
CA GLU A 176 27.05 3.70 -7.27
C GLU A 176 25.73 3.71 -6.50
N PHE A 177 24.68 3.21 -7.14
CA PHE A 177 23.36 3.08 -6.56
C PHE A 177 23.07 1.61 -6.26
N LYS A 178 23.13 1.24 -4.98
CA LYS A 178 22.88 -0.12 -4.52
C LYS A 178 21.41 -0.28 -4.14
N VAL A 179 20.82 -1.39 -4.56
CA VAL A 179 19.45 -1.78 -4.19
C VAL A 179 19.52 -3.16 -3.56
N ASP A 180 19.21 -3.23 -2.27
CA ASP A 180 19.06 -4.48 -1.52
C ASP A 180 17.58 -4.82 -1.36
N VAL A 181 17.25 -6.08 -1.63
CA VAL A 181 15.93 -6.66 -1.53
C VAL A 181 15.98 -7.67 -0.38
N ILE A 182 15.24 -7.39 0.69
CA ILE A 182 15.12 -8.23 1.88
C ILE A 182 13.82 -9.02 1.77
N TYR A 183 13.89 -10.33 2.00
CA TYR A 183 12.76 -11.21 1.73
C TYR A 183 12.71 -12.41 2.68
N GLN A 184 11.50 -12.95 2.84
CA GLN A 184 11.25 -14.18 3.57
C GLN A 184 10.87 -15.30 2.60
N THR A 185 11.59 -16.42 2.65
CA THR A 185 11.22 -17.63 1.90
C THR A 185 10.05 -18.34 2.60
N LEU A 186 8.91 -18.42 1.92
CA LEU A 186 7.70 -19.10 2.37
C LEU A 186 7.64 -20.55 1.86
N LYS A 187 7.95 -20.77 0.58
CA LYS A 187 8.02 -22.09 -0.06
C LYS A 187 9.21 -22.13 -1.02
N PRO A 188 9.97 -23.24 -1.06
CA PRO A 188 11.04 -23.41 -2.04
C PRO A 188 10.51 -23.28 -3.47
N GLY A 189 11.21 -22.52 -4.31
CA GLY A 189 10.86 -22.34 -5.71
C GLY A 189 12.00 -21.67 -6.48
N LEU A 190 12.00 -21.83 -7.81
CA LEU A 190 12.92 -21.10 -8.69
C LEU A 190 12.30 -19.74 -9.01
N ILE A 191 12.74 -18.71 -8.30
CA ILE A 191 12.24 -17.34 -8.41
C ILE A 191 13.41 -16.39 -8.64
N SER A 192 13.15 -15.29 -9.33
CA SER A 192 14.09 -14.19 -9.50
C SER A 192 13.45 -12.87 -9.12
N ALA A 193 14.24 -11.97 -8.53
CA ALA A 193 13.89 -10.55 -8.44
C ALA A 193 14.27 -9.84 -9.74
N SER A 194 13.42 -8.91 -10.17
CA SER A 194 13.71 -7.96 -11.25
C SER A 194 13.79 -6.57 -10.66
N ILE A 195 14.94 -5.90 -10.82
CA ILE A 195 15.18 -4.56 -10.31
C ILE A 195 15.47 -3.67 -11.51
N LYS A 196 14.63 -2.66 -11.71
CA LYS A 196 14.73 -1.71 -12.81
C LYS A 196 14.99 -0.32 -12.24
N PHE A 197 16.12 0.25 -12.62
CA PHE A 197 16.53 1.59 -12.22
C PHE A 197 16.85 2.41 -13.45
N ASN A 198 16.16 3.55 -13.60
CA ASN A 198 16.34 4.49 -14.71
C ASN A 198 16.29 3.84 -16.12
N GLY A 199 15.38 2.87 -16.29
CA GLY A 199 15.22 2.13 -17.53
C GLY A 199 16.19 0.95 -17.74
N MET A 200 17.20 0.76 -16.89
CA MET A 200 18.06 -0.43 -16.90
C MET A 200 17.49 -1.50 -15.95
N THR A 201 17.32 -2.73 -16.44
CA THR A 201 16.79 -3.85 -15.64
C THR A 201 17.87 -4.89 -15.40
N LEU A 202 18.03 -5.27 -14.14
CA LEU A 202 18.85 -6.39 -13.69
C LEU A 202 17.94 -7.47 -13.08
N VAL A 203 18.19 -8.73 -13.41
CA VAL A 203 17.42 -9.87 -12.90
C VAL A 203 18.35 -10.77 -12.10
N MET A 204 17.94 -11.13 -10.88
CA MET A 204 18.75 -11.92 -9.96
C MET A 204 18.00 -13.15 -9.45
N PRO A 205 18.59 -14.35 -9.49
CA PRO A 205 17.98 -15.52 -8.88
C PRO A 205 17.91 -15.35 -7.35
N ILE A 206 16.81 -15.79 -6.76
CA ILE A 206 16.63 -15.81 -5.31
C ILE A 206 17.26 -17.08 -4.73
N ASP A 207 18.14 -16.91 -3.76
CA ASP A 207 18.64 -18.01 -2.95
C ASP A 207 17.67 -18.24 -1.78
N VAL A 208 17.01 -19.39 -1.76
CA VAL A 208 16.06 -19.79 -0.72
C VAL A 208 16.68 -19.90 0.68
N ARG A 209 18.02 -19.86 0.80
CA ARG A 209 18.76 -19.88 2.07
C ARG A 209 19.21 -18.51 2.53
N ALA A 210 19.14 -17.49 1.67
CA ALA A 210 19.47 -16.13 2.02
C ALA A 210 18.21 -15.38 2.48
N GLU A 211 18.45 -14.29 3.21
CA GLU A 211 17.39 -13.39 3.71
C GLU A 211 17.38 -12.07 2.91
N HIS A 212 18.39 -11.84 2.09
CA HIS A 212 18.48 -10.66 1.23
C HIS A 212 19.31 -10.95 -0.02
N THR A 213 19.19 -10.09 -1.02
CA THR A 213 20.01 -10.05 -2.23
C THR A 213 20.07 -8.62 -2.74
N GLY A 214 21.14 -8.21 -3.42
CA GLY A 214 21.22 -6.84 -3.93
C GLY A 214 22.01 -6.68 -5.23
N VAL A 215 21.72 -5.60 -5.94
CA VAL A 215 22.41 -5.17 -7.16
C VAL A 215 23.04 -3.79 -6.96
N VAL A 216 24.07 -3.50 -7.76
CA VAL A 216 24.67 -2.16 -7.84
C VAL A 216 24.54 -1.64 -9.26
N PHE A 217 23.96 -0.45 -9.39
CA PHE A 217 23.88 0.31 -10.63
C PHE A 217 24.99 1.35 -10.66
N GLN A 218 25.73 1.42 -11.77
CA GLN A 218 26.76 2.44 -11.99
C GLN A 218 26.13 3.64 -12.69
N VAL A 219 26.26 4.84 -12.11
CA VAL A 219 25.76 6.10 -12.66
C VAL A 219 26.95 7.04 -12.87
N GLU A 220 27.47 7.10 -14.09
CA GLU A 220 28.70 7.86 -14.39
C GLU A 220 28.52 9.38 -14.32
N ALA A 221 27.36 9.89 -14.75
CA ALA A 221 27.03 11.32 -14.75
C ALA A 221 25.65 11.54 -14.09
N PRO A 222 25.55 11.41 -12.75
CA PRO A 222 24.29 11.53 -12.06
C PRO A 222 23.76 12.96 -12.11
N ILE A 223 22.52 13.12 -12.56
CA ILE A 223 21.70 14.31 -12.30
C ILE A 223 21.50 14.42 -10.78
N ILE A 224 22.11 15.43 -10.17
CA ILE A 224 22.00 15.69 -8.73
C ILE A 224 20.66 16.38 -8.45
N PHE A 225 19.91 15.84 -7.49
CA PHE A 225 18.65 16.41 -7.03
C PHE A 225 18.91 17.57 -6.06
N ASP A 226 18.45 18.77 -6.41
CA ASP A 226 18.53 19.95 -5.58
C ASP A 226 17.31 20.00 -4.64
N ILE A 227 17.55 19.98 -3.33
CA ILE A 227 16.50 19.97 -2.30
C ILE A 227 15.87 21.35 -2.16
N GLU A 228 16.66 22.42 -2.34
CA GLU A 228 16.19 23.81 -2.21
C GLU A 228 15.38 24.24 -3.44
N ASN A 229 15.68 23.65 -4.59
CA ASN A 229 14.97 23.89 -5.83
C ASN A 229 14.56 22.55 -6.51
N PRO A 230 13.55 21.85 -5.94
CA PRO A 230 13.19 20.51 -6.37
C PRO A 230 12.67 20.51 -7.81
N ASN A 231 13.27 19.67 -8.65
CA ASN A 231 12.81 19.41 -10.01
C ASN A 231 12.44 17.93 -10.16
N PRO A 232 11.15 17.59 -10.32
CA PRO A 232 10.72 16.20 -10.49
C PRO A 232 11.39 15.46 -11.66
N LYS A 233 11.87 16.19 -12.68
CA LYS A 233 12.59 15.59 -13.81
C LYS A 233 13.99 15.07 -13.45
N HIS A 234 14.50 15.42 -12.28
CA HIS A 234 15.80 14.95 -11.79
C HIS A 234 15.68 13.69 -10.93
N LEU A 235 14.46 13.18 -10.71
CA LEU A 235 14.21 11.94 -10.00
C LEU A 235 14.41 10.74 -10.92
N TYR A 236 15.00 9.69 -10.37
CA TYR A 236 15.18 8.40 -11.05
C TYR A 236 14.04 7.47 -10.67
N SER A 237 13.51 6.71 -11.63
CA SER A 237 12.54 5.66 -11.32
C SER A 237 13.23 4.39 -10.84
N LEU A 238 12.72 3.81 -9.76
CA LEU A 238 13.08 2.50 -9.25
C LEU A 238 11.83 1.63 -9.19
N GLU A 239 11.92 0.43 -9.73
CA GLU A 239 10.86 -0.57 -9.76
C GLU A 239 11.47 -1.93 -9.37
N VAL A 240 10.93 -2.57 -8.34
CA VAL A 240 11.37 -3.88 -7.83
C VAL A 240 10.20 -4.84 -7.90
N VAL A 241 10.40 -5.96 -8.59
CA VAL A 241 9.40 -7.04 -8.72
C VAL A 241 9.95 -8.34 -8.14
N LEU A 242 9.22 -8.94 -7.19
CA LEU A 242 9.56 -10.20 -6.54
C LEU A 242 8.32 -11.07 -6.31
N ASP A 243 8.28 -12.26 -6.93
CA ASP A 243 7.16 -13.22 -6.83
C ASP A 243 5.78 -12.58 -7.11
N GLY A 244 5.77 -11.61 -8.03
CA GLY A 244 4.60 -10.83 -8.43
C GLY A 244 4.22 -9.69 -7.47
N GLN A 245 4.96 -9.46 -6.38
CA GLN A 245 4.91 -8.21 -5.61
C GLN A 245 5.70 -7.15 -6.37
N GLU A 246 5.20 -5.91 -6.39
CA GLU A 246 5.81 -4.79 -7.09
C GLU A 246 5.92 -3.61 -6.13
N GLU A 247 7.11 -3.03 -6.04
CA GLU A 247 7.38 -1.79 -5.31
C GLU A 247 8.00 -0.79 -6.27
N SER A 248 7.46 0.43 -6.29
CA SER A 248 7.92 1.48 -7.19
C SER A 248 8.09 2.79 -6.44
N SER A 249 9.14 3.53 -6.77
CA SER A 249 9.42 4.82 -6.14
C SER A 249 10.30 5.71 -7.01
N PHE A 250 10.33 6.99 -6.66
CA PHE A 250 11.20 7.99 -7.26
C PHE A 250 12.36 8.28 -6.32
N VAL A 251 13.58 8.08 -6.81
CA VAL A 251 14.82 8.22 -6.05
C VAL A 251 15.50 9.52 -6.41
N ALA A 252 15.76 10.35 -5.39
CA ALA A 252 16.60 11.53 -5.49
C ALA A 252 18.06 11.16 -5.23
N LEU A 253 18.94 11.35 -6.22
CA LEU A 253 20.38 11.21 -6.01
C LEU A 253 20.97 12.52 -5.51
N ASN A 254 21.52 12.53 -4.29
CA ASN A 254 22.14 13.73 -3.72
C ASN A 254 23.30 13.34 -2.78
N PRO A 255 24.53 13.83 -3.02
CA PRO A 255 25.69 13.55 -2.16
C PRO A 255 25.54 13.99 -0.70
N ALA A 256 24.72 15.00 -0.42
CA ALA A 256 24.44 15.49 0.93
C ALA A 256 23.36 14.66 1.66
N SER A 257 22.64 13.81 0.94
CA SER A 257 21.58 12.94 1.47
C SER A 257 21.91 11.47 1.21
N CYS A 258 23.00 10.99 1.79
CA CYS A 258 23.34 9.57 1.84
C CYS A 258 22.46 8.86 2.90
N VAL A 259 21.16 8.74 2.62
CA VAL A 259 20.21 8.08 3.53
C VAL A 259 19.75 6.77 2.91
N SER A 260 19.71 5.72 3.72
CA SER A 260 19.05 4.46 3.35
C SER A 260 17.55 4.69 3.30
N ASN A 261 16.96 4.60 2.11
CA ASN A 261 15.51 4.71 1.95
C ASN A 261 14.88 3.33 1.99
N PHE A 262 13.77 3.24 2.72
CA PHE A 262 12.91 2.07 2.79
C PHE A 262 11.75 2.28 1.83
N LEU A 263 11.65 1.48 0.77
CA LEU A 263 10.50 1.57 -0.14
C LEU A 263 9.28 0.82 0.38
N ARG A 264 9.52 -0.19 1.22
CA ARG A 264 8.53 -1.03 1.87
C ARG A 264 8.99 -1.27 3.30
N SER A 265 8.06 -1.18 4.26
CA SER A 265 8.26 -1.36 5.70
C SER A 265 7.12 -2.14 6.32
#